data_AF-A0A9W8HJM6-F1
#
_entry.id   AF-A0A9W8HJM6-F1
#
_cell.length_a   1.000
_cell.length_b   1.000
_cell.length_c   1.000
_cell.angle_alpha   90.00
_cell.angle_beta   90.00
_cell.angle_gamma   90.00
#
_symmetry.space_group_name_H-M   'P 1'
#
loop_
_entity.id
_entity.type
_entity.pdbx_description
1 polymer ?
#
loop_
_entity_poly.entity_id
_entity_poly.type
_entity_poly.pdbx_seq_one_letter_code
_entity_poly.pdbx_strand_id
1 'polypeptide(L)'
;MLRRSVALLAPRRALHTGQPPGDTPARGWRKHLSAFRHRPASHVTAFALLHELTAVAPLALVYYALAYLQPTLPLPADLLAEGNRRVSRVRAYLGYPPLDEHSPVLAHLAASYAVVKLAAPLRIALCFLWTPPVARFCIVPVARLFERARKSLR
;
A
#
# COMPACT_ATOMS: atom_id res chain seq x y z
N MET A 1 57.37 34.75 -52.49
CA MET A 1 56.49 33.82 -51.72
C MET A 1 56.34 34.43 -50.33
N LEU A 2 55.20 34.76 -49.73
CA LEU A 2 53.80 34.50 -49.95
C LEU A 2 52.99 35.70 -49.41
N ARG A 3 51.81 35.92 -49.96
CA ARG A 3 50.89 37.04 -49.75
C ARG A 3 50.05 36.91 -48.46
N ARG A 4 49.63 38.08 -47.92
CA ARG A 4 48.32 38.39 -47.29
C ARG A 4 47.99 37.63 -45.98
N SER A 5 47.45 38.26 -44.94
CA SER A 5 46.05 38.69 -44.97
C SER A 5 45.68 39.56 -43.76
N VAL A 6 44.97 40.63 -44.09
CA VAL A 6 44.25 41.57 -43.23
C VAL A 6 43.18 40.81 -42.43
N ALA A 7 43.19 40.95 -41.10
CA ALA A 7 42.09 40.50 -40.25
C ALA A 7 40.95 41.53 -40.34
N LEU A 8 40.02 41.25 -41.26
CA LEU A 8 38.77 41.99 -41.44
C LEU A 8 37.81 41.72 -40.26
N LEU A 9 37.43 42.82 -39.61
CA LEU A 9 36.25 42.96 -38.76
C LEU A 9 34.98 42.57 -39.54
N ALA A 10 34.19 41.61 -39.05
CA ALA A 10 32.79 41.39 -39.43
C ALA A 10 32.09 40.47 -38.39
N PRO A 11 30.75 40.44 -38.27
CA PRO A 11 30.06 40.79 -37.04
C PRO A 11 29.60 39.59 -36.20
N ARG A 12 29.32 39.88 -34.92
CA ARG A 12 28.54 39.06 -33.98
C ARG A 12 27.34 38.41 -34.67
N ARG A 13 27.48 37.14 -35.03
CA ARG A 13 26.36 36.27 -35.41
C ARG A 13 25.78 35.74 -34.11
N ALA A 14 24.68 36.33 -33.68
CA ALA A 14 23.85 35.83 -32.60
C ALA A 14 23.46 34.38 -32.94
N LEU A 15 24.10 33.43 -32.27
CA LEU A 15 23.66 32.06 -32.24
C LEU A 15 22.35 32.03 -31.44
N HIS A 16 21.24 32.07 -32.17
CA HIS A 16 20.00 31.46 -31.72
C HIS A 16 20.27 29.96 -31.52
N THR A 17 20.87 29.60 -30.39
CA THR A 17 20.75 28.24 -29.87
C THR A 17 19.33 28.11 -29.37
N GLY A 18 18.52 27.42 -30.15
CA GLY A 18 17.20 26.97 -29.73
C GLY A 18 17.30 26.37 -28.34
N GLN A 19 16.66 27.03 -27.39
CA GLN A 19 16.41 26.50 -26.06
C GLN A 19 15.76 25.12 -26.27
N PRO A 20 16.29 24.03 -25.68
CA PRO A 20 15.63 22.73 -25.78
C PRO A 20 14.19 22.90 -25.27
N PRO A 21 13.19 22.27 -25.91
CA PRO A 21 11.80 22.43 -25.52
C PRO A 21 11.69 22.07 -24.04
N GLY A 22 11.18 23.03 -23.25
CA GLY A 22 11.23 22.98 -21.81
C GLY A 22 10.78 21.62 -21.28
N ASP A 23 11.63 21.03 -20.43
CA ASP A 23 11.25 19.96 -19.52
C ASP A 23 10.12 20.50 -18.65
N THR A 24 8.91 20.37 -19.16
CA THR A 24 7.71 20.78 -18.46
C THR A 24 7.60 19.79 -17.30
N PRO A 25 7.75 20.21 -16.03
CA PRO A 25 7.70 19.29 -14.91
C PRO A 25 6.36 18.56 -14.99
N ALA A 26 6.40 17.24 -15.11
CA ALA A 26 5.22 16.41 -15.32
C ALA A 26 4.17 16.72 -14.23
N ARG A 27 3.18 17.54 -14.56
CA ARG A 27 2.12 17.97 -13.65
C ARG A 27 1.04 16.90 -13.60
N GLY A 28 0.53 16.63 -12.40
CA GLY A 28 -0.62 15.75 -12.18
C GLY A 28 -0.30 14.26 -12.29
N TRP A 29 -1.30 13.48 -12.70
CA TRP A 29 -1.35 12.00 -12.71
C TRP A 29 -0.20 11.35 -13.51
N ARG A 30 0.35 12.06 -14.49
CA ARG A 30 1.48 11.61 -15.34
C ARG A 30 2.76 11.32 -14.55
N LYS A 31 3.00 11.99 -13.42
CA LYS A 31 4.17 11.73 -12.55
C LYS A 31 4.06 10.39 -11.80
N HIS A 32 2.84 9.96 -11.48
CA HIS A 32 2.60 8.67 -10.85
C HIS A 32 2.79 7.55 -11.89
N LEU A 33 2.24 7.75 -13.09
CA LEU A 33 2.42 6.83 -14.23
C LEU A 33 3.88 6.64 -14.65
N SER A 34 4.70 7.70 -14.65
CA SER A 34 6.13 7.56 -14.96
C SER A 34 6.89 6.79 -13.86
N ALA A 35 6.54 6.96 -12.58
CA ALA A 35 7.15 6.20 -11.48
C ALA A 35 6.86 4.68 -11.58
N PHE A 36 5.65 4.28 -11.97
CA PHE A 36 5.31 2.86 -12.17
C PHE A 36 6.12 2.20 -13.29
N ARG A 37 6.47 2.95 -14.34
CA ARG A 37 7.10 2.41 -15.55
C ARG A 37 8.52 1.89 -15.33
N HIS A 38 9.22 2.33 -14.28
CA HIS A 38 10.64 2.04 -14.10
C HIS A 38 10.93 0.92 -13.09
N ARG A 39 9.99 0.54 -12.20
CA ARG A 39 10.11 -0.59 -11.24
C ARG A 39 8.74 -1.19 -10.82
N PRO A 40 8.03 -1.90 -11.71
CA PRO A 40 6.66 -2.34 -11.46
C PRO A 40 6.55 -3.33 -10.28
N ALA A 41 7.50 -4.26 -10.15
CA ALA A 41 7.48 -5.26 -9.08
C ALA A 41 7.51 -4.65 -7.67
N SER A 42 8.40 -3.68 -7.42
CA SER A 42 8.50 -3.03 -6.11
C SER A 42 7.22 -2.27 -5.72
N HIS A 43 6.50 -1.70 -6.70
CA HIS A 43 5.23 -1.02 -6.45
C HIS A 43 4.10 -2.01 -6.17
N VAL A 44 4.02 -3.13 -6.90
CA VAL A 44 3.04 -4.19 -6.63
C VAL A 44 3.27 -4.80 -5.25
N THR A 45 4.52 -5.12 -4.89
CA THR A 45 4.86 -5.65 -3.56
C THR A 45 4.54 -4.65 -2.45
N ALA A 46 4.88 -3.37 -2.64
CA ALA A 46 4.54 -2.32 -1.67
C ALA A 46 3.02 -2.18 -1.50
N PHE A 47 2.27 -2.19 -2.60
CA PHE A 47 0.81 -2.13 -2.56
C PHE A 47 0.22 -3.34 -1.82
N ALA A 48 0.67 -4.56 -2.12
CA ALA A 48 0.18 -5.78 -1.47
C ALA A 48 0.47 -5.76 0.04
N LEU A 49 1.70 -5.43 0.44
CA LEU A 49 2.04 -5.32 1.86
C LEU A 49 1.20 -4.27 2.59
N LEU A 50 1.01 -3.11 1.96
CA LEU A 50 0.20 -2.04 2.53
C LEU A 50 -1.29 -2.43 2.57
N HIS A 51 -1.78 -3.16 1.56
CA HIS A 51 -3.14 -3.68 1.51
C HIS A 51 -3.43 -4.67 2.64
N GLU A 52 -2.49 -5.58 2.90
CA GLU A 52 -2.59 -6.56 3.98
C GLU A 52 -2.48 -5.89 5.36
N LEU A 53 -1.51 -4.99 5.55
CA LEU A 53 -1.35 -4.28 6.82
C LEU A 53 -2.59 -3.45 7.15
N THR A 54 -3.16 -2.76 6.16
CA THR A 54 -4.41 -2.01 6.31
C THR A 54 -5.66 -2.89 6.33
N ALA A 55 -5.55 -4.21 6.13
CA ALA A 55 -6.62 -5.16 6.44
C ALA A 55 -6.55 -5.61 7.90
N VAL A 56 -5.37 -6.04 8.34
CA VAL A 56 -5.15 -6.65 9.67
C VAL A 56 -5.24 -5.61 10.79
N ALA A 57 -4.56 -4.46 10.65
CA ALA A 57 -4.52 -3.46 11.73
C ALA A 57 -5.91 -2.88 12.04
N PRO A 58 -6.72 -2.46 11.05
CA PRO A 58 -8.09 -2.01 11.33
C PRO A 58 -9.00 -3.12 11.82
N LEU A 59 -8.82 -4.37 11.36
CA LEU A 59 -9.60 -5.51 11.87
C LEU A 59 -9.39 -5.70 13.37
N ALA A 60 -8.13 -5.72 13.80
CA ALA A 60 -7.78 -5.84 15.21
C ALA A 60 -8.29 -4.63 16.02
N LEU A 61 -8.06 -3.42 15.53
CA LEU A 61 -8.49 -2.18 16.19
C LEU A 61 -10.01 -2.16 16.41
N VAL A 62 -10.79 -2.43 15.37
CA VAL A 62 -12.26 -2.42 15.46
C VAL A 62 -12.75 -3.56 16.35
N TYR A 63 -12.17 -4.76 16.26
CA TYR A 63 -12.53 -5.87 17.14
C TYR A 63 -12.30 -5.53 18.61
N TYR A 64 -11.13 -5.02 18.98
CA TYR A 64 -10.84 -4.65 20.36
C TYR A 64 -11.69 -3.48 20.84
N ALA A 65 -12.01 -2.52 19.96
CA ALA A 65 -12.95 -1.45 20.28
C ALA A 65 -14.34 -2.03 20.60
N LEU A 66 -14.88 -2.92 19.77
CA LEU A 66 -16.17 -3.57 20.03
C LEU A 66 -16.14 -4.43 21.30
N ALA A 67 -15.06 -5.17 21.54
CA ALA A 67 -14.89 -5.96 22.75
C ALA A 67 -14.80 -5.10 24.02
N TYR A 68 -14.21 -3.90 23.93
CA TYR A 68 -14.12 -2.96 25.04
C TYR A 68 -15.45 -2.23 25.30
N LEU A 69 -16.10 -1.74 24.25
CA LEU A 69 -17.34 -0.97 24.37
C LEU A 69 -18.57 -1.84 24.65
N GLN A 70 -18.52 -3.11 24.26
CA GLN A 70 -19.63 -4.08 24.37
C GLN A 70 -20.98 -3.52 23.88
N PRO A 71 -21.04 -2.92 22.67
CA PRO A 71 -22.30 -2.38 22.17
C PRO A 71 -23.30 -3.50 21.90
N THR A 72 -24.58 -3.21 22.10
CA THR A 72 -25.66 -4.12 21.72
C THR A 72 -25.80 -4.14 20.20
N LEU A 73 -25.27 -5.17 19.57
CA LEU A 73 -25.42 -5.36 18.13
C LEU A 73 -26.85 -5.84 17.82
N PRO A 74 -27.53 -5.27 16.81
CA PRO A 74 -28.88 -5.67 16.40
C PRO A 74 -28.83 -7.00 15.63
N LEU A 75 -28.41 -8.06 16.30
CA LEU A 75 -28.31 -9.42 15.79
C LEU A 75 -29.40 -10.28 16.43
N PRO A 76 -30.23 -10.99 15.63
CA PRO A 76 -31.15 -11.99 16.16
C PRO A 76 -30.41 -13.02 17.01
N ALA A 77 -30.93 -13.32 18.21
CA ALA A 77 -30.30 -14.26 19.15
C ALA A 77 -30.09 -15.64 18.52
N ASP A 78 -31.05 -16.10 17.70
CA ASP A 78 -30.97 -17.38 16.99
C ASP A 78 -29.79 -17.44 16.02
N LEU A 79 -29.50 -16.33 15.32
CA LEU A 79 -28.36 -16.26 14.39
C LEU A 79 -27.03 -16.27 15.14
N LEU A 80 -26.97 -15.61 16.30
CA LEU A 80 -25.76 -15.63 17.14
C LEU A 80 -25.52 -17.04 17.71
N ALA A 81 -26.55 -17.67 18.26
CA ALA A 81 -26.48 -19.02 18.81
C ALA A 81 -26.07 -20.04 17.74
N GLU A 82 -26.67 -19.99 16.55
CA GLU A 82 -26.31 -20.86 15.44
C GLU A 82 -24.88 -20.62 14.95
N GLY A 83 -24.45 -19.35 14.88
CA GLY A 83 -23.07 -18.99 14.55
C GLY A 83 -22.07 -19.56 15.55
N ASN A 84 -22.33 -19.38 16.84
CA ASN A 84 -21.48 -19.90 17.92
C ASN A 84 -21.43 -21.42 17.90
N ARG A 85 -22.56 -22.12 17.68
CA ARG A 85 -22.59 -23.59 17.52
C ARG A 85 -21.73 -24.07 16.36
N ARG A 86 -21.76 -23.38 15.22
CA ARG A 86 -20.92 -23.74 14.05
C ARG A 86 -19.43 -23.53 14.33
N VAL A 87 -19.07 -22.39 14.89
CA VAL A 87 -17.67 -22.06 15.20
C VAL A 87 -17.13 -22.96 16.30
N SER A 88 -17.95 -23.34 17.28
CA SER A 88 -17.57 -24.29 18.33
C SER A 88 -17.11 -25.64 17.79
N ARG A 89 -17.70 -26.14 16.69
CA ARG A 89 -17.21 -27.38 16.03
C ARG A 89 -15.78 -27.24 15.53
N VAL A 90 -15.45 -26.10 14.91
CA VAL A 90 -14.10 -25.81 14.41
C VAL A 90 -13.13 -25.61 15.57
N ARG A 91 -13.53 -24.87 16.61
CA ARG A 91 -12.71 -24.65 17.82
C ARG A 91 -12.40 -25.96 18.54
N ALA A 92 -13.38 -26.84 18.68
CA ALA A 92 -13.19 -28.16 19.29
C ALA A 92 -12.19 -29.01 18.50
N TYR A 93 -12.24 -28.98 17.16
CA TYR A 93 -11.26 -29.66 16.32
C TYR A 93 -9.83 -29.11 16.52
N LEU A 94 -9.70 -27.81 16.78
CA LEU A 94 -8.42 -27.14 17.06
C LEU A 94 -7.97 -27.27 18.53
N GLY A 95 -8.70 -28.00 19.38
CA GLY A 95 -8.38 -28.17 20.80
C GLY A 95 -8.74 -26.98 21.69
N TYR A 96 -9.54 -26.02 21.21
CA TYR A 96 -10.04 -24.90 21.99
C TYR A 96 -11.41 -25.20 22.61
N PRO A 97 -11.73 -24.62 23.78
CA PRO A 97 -13.05 -24.77 24.39
C PRO A 97 -14.15 -24.20 23.47
N PRO A 98 -15.38 -24.75 23.51
CA PRO A 98 -16.50 -24.21 22.75
C PRO A 98 -16.84 -22.78 23.19
N LEU A 99 -17.50 -22.02 22.31
CA LEU A 99 -18.11 -20.73 22.66
C LEU A 99 -19.48 -20.97 23.30
N ASP A 100 -19.81 -20.15 24.30
CA ASP A 100 -21.18 -20.04 24.80
C ASP A 100 -22.11 -19.54 23.68
N GLU A 101 -23.37 -20.00 23.68
CA GLU A 101 -24.33 -19.66 22.62
C GLU A 101 -24.59 -18.14 22.54
N HIS A 102 -24.51 -17.45 23.68
CA HIS A 102 -24.72 -16.01 23.81
C HIS A 102 -23.40 -15.21 23.80
N SER A 103 -22.27 -15.85 23.44
CA SER A 103 -20.98 -15.17 23.42
C SER A 103 -20.94 -14.08 22.32
N PRO A 104 -20.58 -12.83 22.65
CA PRO A 104 -20.48 -11.75 21.66
C PRO A 104 -19.18 -11.80 20.85
N VAL A 105 -18.25 -12.71 21.16
CA VAL A 105 -16.94 -12.81 20.51
C VAL A 105 -17.08 -12.94 18.99
N LEU A 106 -17.94 -13.87 18.55
CA LEU A 106 -18.16 -14.08 17.13
C LEU A 106 -18.87 -12.89 16.48
N ALA A 107 -19.81 -12.27 17.18
CA ALA A 107 -20.52 -11.08 16.71
C ALA A 107 -19.57 -9.90 16.49
N HIS A 108 -18.65 -9.64 17.44
CA HIS A 108 -17.63 -8.60 17.34
C HIS A 108 -16.66 -8.87 16.20
N LEU A 109 -16.25 -10.13 15.99
CA LEU A 109 -15.39 -10.51 14.88
C LEU A 109 -16.09 -10.35 13.52
N ALA A 110 -17.36 -10.72 13.43
CA ALA A 110 -18.15 -10.54 12.22
C ALA A 110 -18.38 -9.06 11.91
N ALA A 111 -18.72 -8.26 12.92
CA ALA A 111 -18.93 -6.83 12.80
C ALA A 111 -17.62 -6.10 12.41
N SER A 112 -16.49 -6.44 13.03
CA SER A 112 -15.20 -5.85 12.66
C SER A 112 -14.83 -6.19 11.22
N TYR A 113 -15.01 -7.43 10.79
CA TYR A 113 -14.82 -7.83 9.40
C TYR A 113 -15.73 -7.05 8.44
N ALA A 114 -17.01 -6.89 8.79
CA ALA A 114 -17.96 -6.11 8.00
C ALA A 114 -17.50 -4.65 7.85
N VAL A 115 -17.07 -4.00 8.93
CA VAL A 115 -16.53 -2.62 8.91
C VAL A 115 -15.30 -2.52 8.01
N VAL A 116 -14.33 -3.43 8.16
CA VAL A 116 -13.10 -3.44 7.34
C VAL A 116 -13.41 -3.65 5.86
N LYS A 117 -14.47 -4.42 5.56
CA LYS A 117 -14.93 -4.69 4.19
C LYS A 117 -15.67 -3.48 3.60
N LEU A 118 -16.49 -2.79 4.38
CA LEU A 118 -17.11 -1.52 3.97
C LEU A 118 -16.04 -0.42 3.74
N ALA A 119 -14.94 -0.46 4.49
CA ALA A 119 -13.80 0.43 4.30
C ALA A 119 -12.89 0.04 3.11
N ALA A 120 -13.16 -1.06 2.40
CA ALA A 120 -12.33 -1.54 1.28
C ALA A 120 -12.07 -0.49 0.18
N PRO A 121 -13.05 0.27 -0.35
CA PRO A 121 -12.76 1.27 -1.39
C PRO A 121 -11.83 2.37 -0.89
N LEU A 122 -12.04 2.85 0.34
CA LEU A 122 -11.16 3.82 0.98
C LEU A 122 -9.75 3.25 1.17
N ARG A 123 -9.63 2.01 1.63
CA ARG A 123 -8.35 1.32 1.81
C ARG A 123 -7.59 1.21 0.49
N ILE A 124 -8.24 0.80 -0.58
CA ILE A 124 -7.60 0.68 -1.91
C ILE A 124 -7.09 2.05 -2.37
N ALA A 125 -7.89 3.11 -2.21
CA ALA A 125 -7.47 4.46 -2.53
C ALA A 125 -6.25 4.88 -1.70
N LEU A 126 -6.31 4.78 -0.37
CA LEU A 126 -5.19 5.13 0.51
C LEU A 126 -3.93 4.32 0.21
N CYS A 127 -4.07 3.01 -0.05
CA CYS A 127 -2.95 2.15 -0.44
C CYS A 127 -2.31 2.62 -1.74
N PHE A 128 -3.11 2.98 -2.74
CA PHE A 128 -2.61 3.49 -4.01
C PHE A 128 -1.85 4.82 -3.85
N LEU A 129 -2.38 5.74 -3.05
CA LEU A 129 -1.72 7.03 -2.75
C LEU A 129 -0.39 6.84 -1.97
N TRP A 130 -0.33 5.88 -1.04
CA TRP A 130 0.87 5.63 -0.23
C TRP A 130 1.87 4.65 -0.84
N THR A 131 1.53 3.98 -1.95
CA THR A 131 2.45 3.05 -2.62
C THR A 131 3.78 3.70 -3.04
N PRO A 132 3.82 4.92 -3.63
CA PRO A 132 5.09 5.55 -4.01
C PRO A 132 6.07 5.81 -2.86
N PRO A 133 5.68 6.42 -1.71
CA PRO A 133 6.60 6.58 -0.59
C PRO A 133 6.97 5.24 0.05
N VAL A 134 6.02 4.30 0.25
CA VAL A 134 6.31 3.00 0.89
C VAL A 134 7.28 2.15 0.05
N ALA A 135 7.15 2.14 -1.27
CA ALA A 135 8.09 1.46 -2.14
C ALA A 135 9.53 2.00 -1.97
N ARG A 136 9.68 3.31 -1.77
CA ARG A 136 10.99 3.96 -1.58
C ARG A 136 11.57 3.70 -0.18
N PHE A 137 10.73 3.77 0.86
CA PHE A 137 11.17 3.67 2.25
C PHE A 137 11.28 2.24 2.79
N CYS A 138 10.42 1.31 2.35
CA CYS A 138 10.41 -0.06 2.90
C CYS A 138 11.06 -1.07 1.95
N ILE A 139 10.72 -1.04 0.66
CA ILE A 139 11.16 -2.09 -0.27
C ILE A 139 12.61 -1.91 -0.70
N VAL A 140 13.03 -0.70 -1.08
CA VAL A 140 14.41 -0.45 -1.54
C VAL A 140 15.49 -0.80 -0.49
N PRO A 141 15.37 -0.41 0.81
CA PRO A 141 16.39 -0.78 1.78
C PRO A 141 16.37 -2.27 2.12
N VAL A 142 15.19 -2.89 2.25
CA VAL A 142 15.08 -4.34 2.51
C VAL A 142 15.67 -5.15 1.36
N ALA A 143 15.37 -4.79 0.11
CA ALA A 143 15.95 -5.44 -1.07
C ALA A 143 17.48 -5.32 -1.11
N ARG A 144 18.03 -4.14 -0.78
CA ARG A 144 19.49 -3.93 -0.71
C ARG A 144 20.14 -4.74 0.41
N LEU A 145 19.47 -4.89 1.56
CA LEU A 145 19.96 -5.71 2.66
C LEU A 145 19.98 -7.20 2.27
N PHE A 146 18.93 -7.67 1.60
CA PHE A 146 18.85 -9.05 1.12
C PHE A 146 19.90 -9.36 0.05
N GLU A 147 20.15 -8.44 -0.88
CA GLU A 147 21.23 -8.59 -1.87
C GLU A 147 22.61 -8.66 -1.22
N ARG A 148 22.87 -7.88 -0.16
CA ARG A 148 24.11 -7.93 0.61
C ARG A 148 24.26 -9.25 1.35
N ALA A 149 23.20 -9.72 2.01
CA ALA A 149 23.20 -11.02 2.70
C ALA A 149 23.44 -12.18 1.72
N ARG A 150 22.79 -12.17 0.55
CA ARG A 150 22.97 -13.19 -0.49
C ARG A 150 24.39 -13.20 -1.07
N LYS A 151 25.03 -12.02 -1.24
CA LYS A 151 26.43 -11.93 -1.67
C LYS A 151 27.41 -12.40 -0.60
N SER A 152 27.05 -12.31 0.68
CA SER A 152 27.87 -12.81 1.78
C SER A 152 27.78 -14.33 1.97
N LEU A 153 26.76 -14.99 1.39
CA LEU A 153 26.54 -16.42 1.47
C LEU A 153 27.07 -17.22 0.26
N ARG A 154 27.60 -16.52 -0.75
CA ARG A 154 28.16 -17.08 -2.00
C ARG A 154 29.66 -16.82 -2.04
#